data_AF-A0A355L538-F1
#
_entry.id   AF-A0A355L538-F1
#
_cell.length_a   1.000
_cell.length_b   1.000
_cell.length_c   1.000
_cell.angle_alpha   90.00
_cell.angle_beta   90.00
_cell.angle_gamma   90.00
#
_symmetry.space_group_name_H-M   'P 1'
#
loop_
_entity.id
_entity.type
_entity.pdbx_description
1 polymer ?
#
loop_
_entity_poly.entity_id
_entity_poly.type
_entity_poly.pdbx_seq_one_letter_code
_entity_poly.pdbx_strand_id
1 'polypeptide(L)'
;MIIEAGLTRYEAVNKEIEKQLEKQNKVTVKDVNGQRYIGCALDEGKTIEVYGTPGNDMACYLNGGRVVVYGNCQDAVGNTMGGGEIVVHGHSGDAMGYGMRDGQIYIRDNVACRGGIHMK
;
A
#
# COMPACT_ATOMS: atom_id res chain seq x y z
N MET A 1 1.02 16.90 1.91
CA MET A 1 1.19 17.10 0.46
C MET A 1 0.22 16.21 -0.33
N ILE A 2 -0.28 16.68 -1.49
CA ILE A 2 -1.08 15.89 -2.44
C ILE A 2 -0.24 15.62 -3.70
N ILE A 3 -0.24 14.38 -4.19
CA ILE A 3 0.38 13.94 -5.45
C ILE A 3 -0.72 13.40 -6.36
N GLU A 4 -0.79 13.87 -7.60
CA GLU A 4 -1.70 13.31 -8.63
C GLU A 4 -0.95 12.25 -9.45
N ALA A 5 -1.40 11.00 -9.41
CA ALA A 5 -0.75 9.89 -10.10
C ALA A 5 -1.16 9.83 -11.58
N GLY A 6 -2.45 9.75 -11.88
CA GLY A 6 -2.99 9.68 -13.24
C GLY A 6 -2.35 8.58 -14.09
N LEU A 7 -1.83 8.96 -15.26
CA LEU A 7 -1.11 8.06 -16.18
C LEU A 7 0.40 8.02 -15.92
N THR A 8 0.87 8.66 -14.85
CA THR A 8 2.30 8.69 -14.51
C THR A 8 2.78 7.28 -14.17
N ARG A 9 3.95 6.93 -14.69
CA ARG A 9 4.61 5.65 -14.38
C ARG A 9 4.87 5.51 -12.89
N TYR A 10 4.67 4.30 -12.36
CA TYR A 10 4.72 4.03 -10.92
C TYR A 10 6.06 4.43 -10.29
N GLU A 11 7.18 4.26 -11.00
CA GLU A 11 8.51 4.61 -10.51
C GLU A 11 8.63 6.10 -10.18
N ALA A 12 8.01 6.95 -10.99
CA ALA A 12 8.03 8.40 -10.77
C ALA A 12 7.11 8.80 -9.61
N VAL A 13 5.94 8.16 -9.49
CA VAL A 13 5.02 8.39 -8.36
C VAL A 13 5.67 7.97 -7.04
N ASN A 14 6.31 6.80 -6.98
CA ASN A 14 6.97 6.31 -5.77
C ASN A 14 8.13 7.21 -5.34
N LYS A 15 8.98 7.64 -6.29
CA LYS A 15 10.07 8.58 -6.01
C LYS A 15 9.57 9.92 -5.45
N GLU A 16 8.46 10.42 -5.98
CA GLU A 16 7.87 11.66 -5.46
C GLU A 16 7.29 11.45 -4.06
N ILE A 17 6.62 10.33 -3.81
CA ILE A 17 6.15 9.97 -2.46
C ILE A 17 7.31 9.93 -1.47
N GLU A 18 8.40 9.22 -1.80
CA GLU A 18 9.61 9.13 -0.96
C GLU A 18 10.18 10.50 -0.64
N LYS A 19 10.39 11.34 -1.66
CA LYS A 19 10.90 12.71 -1.53
C LYS A 19 10.02 13.60 -0.65
N GLN A 20 8.71 13.43 -0.72
CA GLN A 20 7.80 14.16 0.16
C GLN A 20 7.85 13.62 1.59
N LEU A 21 7.99 12.31 1.76
CA LEU A 21 8.06 11.67 3.07
C LEU A 21 9.38 11.92 3.83
N GLU A 22 10.43 12.40 3.16
CA GLU A 22 11.63 12.93 3.82
C GLU A 22 11.34 14.23 4.61
N LYS A 23 10.31 14.97 4.20
CA LYS A 23 10.01 16.32 4.74
C LYS A 23 8.81 16.34 5.67
N GLN A 24 7.96 15.32 5.59
CA GLN A 24 6.68 15.27 6.29
C GLN A 24 6.26 13.81 6.50
N ASN A 25 5.44 13.58 7.51
CA ASN A 25 5.06 12.22 7.89
C ASN A 25 3.81 11.70 7.14
N LYS A 26 3.15 12.52 6.32
CA LYS A 26 1.90 12.13 5.65
C LYS A 26 1.79 12.64 4.22
N VAL A 27 1.58 11.74 3.27
CA VAL A 27 1.31 12.06 1.86
C VAL A 27 -0.05 11.52 1.44
N THR A 28 -0.76 12.28 0.61
CA THR A 28 -1.98 11.82 -0.06
C THR A 28 -1.70 11.68 -1.55
N VAL A 29 -2.06 10.54 -2.13
CA VAL A 29 -1.89 10.24 -3.56
C VAL A 29 -3.28 10.05 -4.17
N LYS A 30 -3.60 10.82 -5.20
CA LYS A 30 -4.89 10.81 -5.89
C LYS A 30 -4.76 10.28 -7.31
N ASP A 31 -5.91 9.92 -7.87
CA ASP A 31 -6.05 9.37 -9.22
C ASP A 31 -5.10 8.18 -9.46
N VAL A 32 -5.03 7.27 -8.49
CA VAL A 32 -4.20 6.08 -8.57
C VAL A 32 -4.91 5.02 -9.41
N ASN A 33 -4.25 4.54 -10.47
CA ASN A 33 -4.83 3.68 -11.50
C ASN A 33 -3.88 2.51 -11.82
N GLY A 34 -3.39 1.82 -10.80
CA GLY A 34 -2.54 0.63 -10.94
C GLY A 34 -1.04 0.88 -10.76
N GLN A 35 -0.62 2.03 -10.23
CA GLN A 35 0.78 2.26 -9.87
C GLN A 35 1.21 1.29 -8.76
N ARG A 36 2.26 0.51 -9.04
CA ARG A 36 2.76 -0.58 -8.20
C ARG A 36 3.65 -0.08 -7.07
N TYR A 37 3.78 -0.90 -6.02
CA TYR A 37 4.73 -0.71 -4.91
C TYR A 37 4.56 0.58 -4.10
N ILE A 38 3.40 1.23 -4.16
CA ILE A 38 3.12 2.40 -3.31
C ILE A 38 3.28 1.99 -1.85
N GLY A 39 4.08 2.73 -1.08
CA GLY A 39 4.33 2.46 0.34
C GLY A 39 5.21 1.25 0.63
N CYS A 40 5.95 0.73 -0.34
CA CYS A 40 6.91 -0.34 -0.08
C CYS A 40 7.98 0.13 0.92
N ALA A 41 8.29 -0.71 1.91
CA ALA A 41 9.22 -0.43 3.00
C ALA A 41 8.98 0.91 3.72
N LEU A 42 7.73 1.33 3.86
CA LEU A 42 7.38 2.58 4.52
C LEU A 42 7.72 2.52 6.03
N ASP A 43 8.52 3.48 6.49
CA ASP A 43 8.99 3.56 7.88
C ASP A 43 7.87 3.88 8.89
N GLU A 44 8.09 3.50 10.14
CA GLU A 44 7.27 3.88 11.29
C GLU A 44 7.01 5.40 11.37
N GLY A 45 5.79 5.76 11.75
CA GLY A 45 5.36 7.15 11.89
C GLY A 45 4.98 7.83 10.56
N LYS A 46 5.24 7.19 9.41
CA LYS A 46 4.83 7.69 8.09
C LYS A 46 3.47 7.12 7.68
N THR A 47 2.66 7.93 7.02
CA THR A 47 1.34 7.57 6.52
C THR A 47 1.17 7.92 5.04
N ILE A 48 0.64 7.00 4.24
CA ILE A 48 0.21 7.26 2.86
C ILE A 48 -1.30 7.04 2.77
N GLU A 49 -2.02 8.04 2.26
CA GLU A 49 -3.43 7.91 1.88
C GLU A 49 -3.53 7.81 0.36
N VAL A 50 -4.22 6.79 -0.13
CA VAL A 50 -4.36 6.49 -1.55
C VAL A 50 -5.82 6.62 -1.95
N TYR A 51 -6.10 7.43 -2.95
CA TYR A 51 -7.42 7.56 -3.58
C TYR A 51 -7.37 6.97 -4.98
N GLY A 52 -8.11 5.89 -5.20
CA GLY A 52 -8.05 5.08 -6.41
C GLY A 52 -7.65 3.63 -6.12
N THR A 53 -7.09 2.96 -7.13
CA THR A 53 -6.67 1.56 -7.05
C THR A 53 -5.15 1.44 -7.21
N PRO A 54 -4.37 1.27 -6.13
CA PRO A 54 -2.95 0.94 -6.25
C PRO A 54 -2.75 -0.42 -6.94
N GLY A 55 -1.63 -0.53 -7.64
CA GLY A 55 -1.24 -1.75 -8.33
C GLY A 55 -0.62 -2.79 -7.40
N ASN A 56 -0.14 -3.87 -8.02
CA ASN A 56 0.46 -5.00 -7.31
C ASN A 56 1.57 -4.62 -6.32
N ASP A 57 1.69 -5.43 -5.27
CA ASP A 57 2.72 -5.33 -4.23
C ASP A 57 2.70 -3.98 -3.48
N MET A 58 1.52 -3.36 -3.38
CA MET A 58 1.33 -2.20 -2.51
C MET A 58 1.70 -2.54 -1.06
N ALA A 59 2.46 -1.66 -0.43
CA ALA A 59 3.00 -1.84 0.92
C ALA A 59 3.81 -3.15 1.12
N CYS A 60 4.54 -3.60 0.08
CA CYS A 60 5.52 -4.66 0.25
C CYS A 60 6.56 -4.29 1.32
N TYR A 61 7.00 -5.27 2.12
CA TYR A 61 8.01 -5.07 3.17
C TYR A 61 7.69 -3.96 4.17
N LEU A 62 6.40 -3.62 4.35
CA LEU A 62 5.98 -2.60 5.32
C LEU A 62 6.49 -2.96 6.72
N ASN A 63 7.06 -1.98 7.42
CA ASN A 63 7.68 -2.18 8.72
C ASN A 63 7.42 -0.98 9.65
N GLY A 64 6.16 -0.85 10.08
CA GLY A 64 5.73 0.16 11.06
C GLY A 64 4.97 1.35 10.46
N GLY A 65 5.10 1.58 9.15
CA GLY A 65 4.33 2.62 8.45
C GLY A 65 2.83 2.29 8.36
N ARG A 66 2.05 3.27 7.91
CA ARG A 66 0.60 3.16 7.74
C ARG A 66 0.16 3.48 6.31
N VAL A 67 -0.65 2.63 5.70
CA VAL A 67 -1.24 2.89 4.37
C VAL A 67 -2.75 2.75 4.42
N VAL A 68 -3.47 3.77 3.94
CA VAL A 68 -4.94 3.76 3.85
C VAL A 68 -5.36 3.92 2.40
N VAL A 69 -6.20 3.00 1.91
CA VAL A 69 -6.69 3.01 0.53
C VAL A 69 -8.19 3.29 0.53
N TYR A 70 -8.58 4.40 -0.07
CA TYR A 70 -9.95 4.80 -0.36
C TYR A 70 -10.35 4.29 -1.75
N GLY A 71 -10.42 2.97 -1.88
CA GLY A 71 -10.68 2.26 -3.12
C GLY A 71 -10.33 0.77 -2.99
N ASN A 72 -10.05 0.12 -4.11
CA ASN A 72 -9.68 -1.29 -4.18
C ASN A 72 -8.18 -1.45 -4.30
N CYS A 73 -7.66 -2.64 -4.07
CA CYS A 73 -6.26 -2.98 -4.34
C CYS A 73 -6.18 -4.16 -5.32
N GLN A 74 -5.09 -4.20 -6.09
CA GLN A 74 -4.75 -5.39 -6.89
C GLN A 74 -4.08 -6.46 -6.00
N ASP A 75 -3.15 -7.23 -6.55
CA ASP A 75 -2.60 -8.43 -5.92
C ASP A 75 -1.44 -8.11 -4.96
N ALA A 76 -1.15 -9.06 -4.07
CA ALA A 76 0.03 -9.09 -3.21
C ALA A 76 0.18 -7.88 -2.25
N VAL A 77 -0.95 -7.29 -1.83
CA VAL A 77 -0.97 -6.23 -0.82
C VAL A 77 -0.28 -6.71 0.46
N GLY A 78 0.69 -5.96 0.98
CA GLY A 78 1.38 -6.30 2.23
C GLY A 78 2.33 -7.50 2.11
N ASN A 79 2.81 -7.82 0.91
CA ASN A 79 3.78 -8.89 0.69
C ASN A 79 5.02 -8.72 1.59
N THR A 80 5.34 -9.75 2.37
CA THR A 80 6.50 -9.81 3.30
C THR A 80 6.50 -8.67 4.33
N MET A 81 5.31 -8.14 4.65
CA MET A 81 5.10 -7.17 5.72
C MET A 81 5.64 -7.70 7.07
N GLY A 82 6.39 -6.86 7.77
CA GLY A 82 7.03 -7.16 9.06
C GLY A 82 6.61 -6.21 10.19
N GLY A 83 5.54 -5.44 10.00
CA GLY A 83 4.97 -4.52 10.98
C GLY A 83 4.17 -3.39 10.33
N GLY A 84 3.40 -2.65 11.12
CA GLY A 84 2.60 -1.51 10.64
C GLY A 84 1.13 -1.85 10.36
N GLU A 85 0.43 -0.96 9.66
CA GLU A 85 -1.01 -1.06 9.42
C GLU A 85 -1.38 -0.74 7.96
N ILE A 86 -2.19 -1.61 7.35
CA ILE A 86 -2.81 -1.38 6.05
C ILE A 86 -4.34 -1.40 6.23
N VAL A 87 -5.03 -0.36 5.75
CA VAL A 87 -6.50 -0.28 5.76
C VAL A 87 -7.02 -0.06 4.34
N VAL A 88 -7.86 -0.96 3.85
CA VAL A 88 -8.44 -0.91 2.51
C VAL A 88 -9.97 -0.80 2.63
N HIS A 89 -10.51 0.32 2.18
CA HIS A 89 -11.95 0.60 2.12
C HIS A 89 -12.64 -0.05 0.91
N GLY A 90 -12.07 -1.10 0.34
CA GLY A 90 -12.59 -1.82 -0.82
C GLY A 90 -12.24 -3.29 -0.74
N HIS A 91 -11.98 -3.90 -1.90
CA HIS A 91 -11.47 -5.27 -1.99
C HIS A 91 -9.95 -5.31 -2.21
N SER A 92 -9.36 -6.48 -2.01
CA SER A 92 -7.98 -6.80 -2.39
C SER A 92 -7.95 -8.01 -3.32
N GLY A 93 -6.97 -8.04 -4.22
CA GLY A 93 -6.71 -9.15 -5.13
C GLY A 93 -6.09 -10.38 -4.45
N ASP A 94 -5.42 -11.19 -5.26
CA ASP A 94 -4.82 -12.46 -4.86
C ASP A 94 -3.62 -12.26 -3.94
N ALA A 95 -3.36 -13.24 -3.06
CA ALA A 95 -2.16 -13.31 -2.23
C ALA A 95 -1.90 -12.08 -1.33
N MET A 96 -2.96 -11.39 -0.89
CA MET A 96 -2.85 -10.38 0.17
C MET A 96 -2.18 -10.98 1.41
N GLY A 97 -1.21 -10.27 2.00
CA GLY A 97 -0.45 -10.73 3.16
C GLY A 97 0.51 -11.88 2.85
N TYR A 98 0.95 -12.04 1.60
CA TYR A 98 1.89 -13.09 1.21
C TYR A 98 3.17 -13.03 2.05
N GLY A 99 3.46 -14.06 2.85
CA GLY A 99 4.68 -14.12 3.65
C GLY A 99 4.77 -13.07 4.77
N MET A 100 3.65 -12.48 5.16
CA MET A 100 3.56 -11.53 6.28
C MET A 100 4.06 -12.17 7.58
N ARG A 101 4.77 -11.40 8.41
CA ARG A 101 5.37 -11.84 9.69
C ARG A 101 4.88 -11.08 10.91
N ASP A 102 4.45 -9.82 10.74
CA ASP A 102 3.91 -8.99 11.81
C ASP A 102 3.07 -7.84 11.20
N GLY A 103 2.29 -7.14 12.02
CA GLY A 103 1.44 -6.01 11.66
C GLY A 103 -0.01 -6.40 11.40
N GLN A 104 -0.79 -5.49 10.77
CA GLN A 104 -2.24 -5.66 10.60
C GLN A 104 -2.70 -5.20 9.20
N ILE A 105 -3.54 -6.01 8.56
CA ILE A 105 -4.18 -5.67 7.29
C ILE A 105 -5.71 -5.79 7.44
N TYR A 106 -6.41 -4.68 7.23
CA TYR A 106 -7.86 -4.57 7.32
C TYR A 106 -8.46 -4.36 5.93
N ILE A 107 -9.26 -5.32 5.46
CA ILE A 107 -9.98 -5.23 4.19
C ILE A 107 -11.48 -5.16 4.49
N ARG A 108 -12.18 -4.12 4.03
CA ARG A 108 -13.60 -3.93 4.32
C ARG A 108 -14.49 -4.93 3.58
N ASP A 109 -14.22 -5.13 2.29
CA ASP A 109 -15.13 -5.88 1.42
C ASP A 109 -14.65 -7.33 1.25
N ASN A 110 -13.94 -7.65 0.17
CA ASN A 110 -13.53 -9.02 -0.15
C ASN A 110 -12.01 -9.12 -0.37
N VAL A 111 -11.48 -10.32 -0.14
CA VAL A 111 -10.14 -10.73 -0.59
C VAL A 111 -10.33 -11.85 -1.62
N ALA A 112 -9.56 -11.83 -2.70
CA ALA A 112 -9.58 -12.92 -3.68
C ALA A 112 -8.93 -14.19 -3.08
N CYS A 113 -8.32 -15.03 -3.91
CA CYS A 113 -7.71 -16.26 -3.43
C CYS A 113 -6.41 -16.01 -2.64
N ARG A 114 -6.01 -17.00 -1.82
CA ARG A 114 -4.70 -17.07 -1.15
C ARG A 114 -4.37 -15.92 -0.19
N GLY A 115 -5.37 -15.25 0.37
CA GLY A 115 -5.16 -14.30 1.48
C GLY A 115 -4.41 -14.97 2.65
N GLY A 116 -3.34 -14.34 3.13
CA GLY A 116 -2.48 -14.82 4.20
C GLY A 116 -1.58 -16.01 3.82
N ILE A 117 -1.39 -16.31 2.53
CA ILE A 117 -0.55 -17.44 2.12
C ILE A 117 0.89 -17.27 2.64
N HIS A 118 1.44 -18.32 3.24
CA HIS A 118 2.77 -18.32 3.87
C HIS A 118 2.99 -17.31 5.03
N MET A 119 1.92 -16.73 5.59
CA MET A 119 2.00 -15.92 6.81
C MET A 119 2.60 -16.72 7.98
N LYS A 120 3.35 -16.04 8.86
CA LYS A 120 4.09 -16.64 9.98
C LYS A 120 3.50 -16.27 11.33
#